data_AF-K4KZQ6-F1
#
_entry.id   AF-K4KZQ6-F1
#
_cell.length_a   1.000
_cell.length_b   1.000
_cell.length_c   1.000
_cell.angle_alpha   90.00
_cell.angle_beta   90.00
_cell.angle_gamma   90.00
#
_symmetry.space_group_name_H-M   'P 1'
#
loop_
_entity.id
_entity.type
_entity.pdbx_description
1 polymer ?
#
loop_
_entity_poly.entity_id
_entity_poly.type
_entity_poly.pdbx_seq_one_letter_code
_entity_poly.pdbx_strand_id
1 'polypeptide(L)'
;MELLASELGNKTNSSDFFFTGMFSLIDVLLNKSMEQVLQGLSLPDHVKLTLLGQDNKQRRLLDFIIDFENAQWSKVENQNLISKLSIQRFMLLYVEALKWTRSLDY
;
A
#
# COMPACT_ATOMS: atom_id res chain seq x y z
N MET A 1 0.33 -3.69 -2.46
CA MET A 1 1.28 -2.59 -2.76
C MET A 1 2.39 -3.02 -3.71
N GLU A 2 3.24 -3.99 -3.34
CA GLU A 2 4.40 -4.40 -4.15
C GLU A 2 4.07 -4.82 -5.59
N LEU A 3 3.10 -5.74 -5.78
CA LEU A 3 2.69 -6.21 -7.12
C LEU A 3 2.26 -5.06 -8.05
N LEU A 4 1.52 -4.10 -7.50
CA LEU A 4 1.08 -2.91 -8.23
C LEU A 4 2.24 -1.98 -8.58
N ALA A 5 3.20 -1.81 -7.66
CA ALA A 5 4.40 -1.02 -7.92
C ALA A 5 5.24 -1.61 -9.06
N SER A 6 5.37 -2.94 -9.11
CA SER A 6 6.04 -3.67 -10.19
C SER A 6 5.36 -3.46 -11.54
N GLU A 7 4.02 -3.55 -11.58
CA GLU A 7 3.21 -3.30 -12.78
C GLU A 7 3.37 -1.87 -13.30
N LEU A 8 3.47 -0.89 -12.39
CA LEU A 8 3.65 0.53 -12.72
C LEU A 8 5.11 0.92 -13.04
N GLY A 9 6.01 -0.05 -13.18
CA GLY A 9 7.41 0.17 -13.56
C GLY A 9 8.33 0.62 -12.42
N ASN A 10 7.89 0.56 -11.15
CA ASN A 10 8.69 0.96 -9.98
C ASN A 10 9.44 -0.23 -9.36
N LYS A 11 10.18 -0.99 -10.17
CA LYS A 11 10.83 -2.25 -9.72
C LYS A 11 12.00 -2.04 -8.75
N THR A 12 12.67 -0.88 -8.79
CA THR A 12 13.89 -0.62 -8.01
C THR A 12 13.65 -0.59 -6.49
N ASN A 13 12.42 -0.34 -6.04
CA ASN A 13 12.06 -0.17 -4.63
C ASN A 13 10.97 -1.16 -4.17
N SER A 14 10.93 -2.37 -4.76
CA SER A 14 9.87 -3.37 -4.50
C SER A 14 9.65 -3.63 -3.00
N SER A 15 10.73 -3.80 -2.25
CA SER A 15 10.72 -4.07 -0.80
C SER A 15 10.11 -2.92 0.00
N ASP A 16 10.30 -1.68 -0.41
CA ASP A 16 9.74 -0.52 0.30
C ASP A 16 8.21 -0.49 0.17
N PHE A 17 7.70 -0.76 -1.04
CA PHE A 17 6.26 -0.91 -1.26
C PHE A 17 5.67 -2.11 -0.52
N PHE A 18 6.43 -3.20 -0.41
CA PHE A 18 6.04 -4.34 0.42
C PHE A 18 5.87 -3.93 1.90
N PHE A 19 6.89 -3.30 2.50
CA PHE A 19 6.82 -2.86 3.90
C PHE A 19 5.72 -1.81 4.12
N THR A 20 5.56 -0.85 3.21
CA THR A 20 4.45 0.12 3.31
C THR A 20 3.10 -0.59 3.35
N GLY A 21 2.87 -1.58 2.48
CA GLY A 21 1.61 -2.32 2.46
C GLY A 21 1.41 -3.22 3.70
N MET A 22 2.48 -3.86 4.18
CA MET A 22 2.40 -4.73 5.36
C MET A 22 2.14 -3.93 6.65
N PHE A 23 2.75 -2.76 6.78
CA PHE A 23 2.66 -1.92 7.98
C PHE A 23 1.56 -0.84 7.89
N SER A 24 0.75 -0.79 6.82
CA SER A 24 -0.24 0.29 6.66
C SER A 24 -1.37 0.29 7.69
N LEU A 25 -1.59 -0.83 8.39
CA LEU A 25 -2.65 -1.00 9.40
C LEU A 25 -2.11 -1.41 10.78
N ILE A 26 -0.79 -1.34 10.98
CA ILE A 26 -0.18 -1.86 12.21
C ILE A 26 -0.54 -1.01 13.45
N ASP A 27 -0.75 0.28 13.26
CA ASP A 27 -1.19 1.22 14.29
C ASP A 27 -2.57 0.82 14.86
N VAL A 28 -3.49 0.44 13.96
CA VAL A 28 -4.81 -0.09 14.32
C VAL A 28 -4.67 -1.42 15.07
N LEU A 29 -3.84 -2.34 14.58
CA LEU A 29 -3.63 -3.65 15.22
C LEU A 29 -3.03 -3.55 16.62
N LEU A 30 -2.11 -2.59 16.83
CA LEU A 30 -1.43 -2.39 18.11
C LEU A 30 -2.12 -1.40 19.03
N ASN A 31 -3.23 -0.78 18.58
CA ASN A 31 -3.96 0.27 19.30
C ASN A 31 -3.04 1.40 19.80
N LYS A 32 -2.16 1.89 18.91
CA LYS A 32 -1.18 2.96 19.16
C LYS A 32 -1.17 3.92 17.99
N SER A 33 -0.63 5.11 18.17
CA SER A 33 -0.43 6.01 17.03
C SER A 33 0.65 5.44 16.09
N MET A 34 0.55 5.71 14.78
CA MET A 34 1.53 5.26 13.80
C MET A 34 2.95 5.74 14.18
N GLU A 35 3.09 6.97 14.68
CA GLU A 35 4.35 7.52 15.16
C GLU A 35 4.99 6.64 16.25
N GLN A 36 4.19 6.18 17.21
CA GLN A 36 4.67 5.32 18.30
C GLN A 36 5.09 3.95 17.79
N VAL A 37 4.38 3.38 16.82
CA VAL A 37 4.75 2.08 16.24
C VAL A 37 6.08 2.17 15.49
N LEU A 38 6.27 3.22 14.69
CA LEU A 38 7.46 3.38 13.85
C LEU A 38 8.75 3.64 14.64
N GLN A 39 8.66 4.12 15.88
CA GLN A 39 9.82 4.24 16.77
C GLN A 39 10.45 2.88 17.10
N GLY A 40 9.65 1.81 17.16
CA GLY A 40 10.10 0.45 17.46
C GLY A 40 10.58 -0.34 16.23
N LEU A 41 10.41 0.20 15.01
CA LEU A 41 10.68 -0.51 13.77
C LEU A 41 11.94 0.01 13.06
N SER A 42 12.80 -0.91 12.66
CA SER A 42 13.98 -0.64 11.82
C SER A 42 13.57 -0.63 10.34
N LEU A 43 12.88 0.44 9.92
CA LEU A 43 12.48 0.67 8.54
C LEU A 43 13.24 1.86 7.94
N PRO A 44 13.44 1.90 6.62
CA PRO A 44 13.99 3.07 5.94
C PRO A 44 13.15 4.33 6.22
N ASP A 45 13.80 5.49 6.38
CA ASP A 45 13.12 6.74 6.73
C ASP A 45 12.01 7.11 5.74
N HIS A 46 12.25 6.89 4.44
CA HIS A 46 11.25 7.19 3.42
C HIS A 46 9.97 6.33 3.57
N VAL A 47 10.07 5.08 4.03
CA VAL A 47 8.91 4.22 4.33
C VAL A 47 8.18 4.73 5.56
N LYS A 48 8.91 5.13 6.61
CA LYS A 48 8.31 5.72 7.81
C LYS A 48 7.52 6.98 7.46
N LEU A 49 8.11 7.87 6.68
CA LEU A 49 7.47 9.09 6.21
C LEU A 49 6.22 8.82 5.37
N THR A 50 6.25 7.81 4.50
CA THR A 50 5.04 7.34 3.78
C THR A 50 3.93 6.90 4.74
N LEU A 51 4.27 6.08 5.74
CA LEU A 51 3.29 5.58 6.72
C LEU A 51 2.72 6.70 7.60
N LEU A 52 3.51 7.74 7.86
CA LEU A 52 3.07 8.98 8.54
C LEU A 52 2.25 9.92 7.65
N GLY A 53 2.03 9.57 6.38
CA GLY A 53 1.19 10.35 5.46
C GLY A 53 1.89 11.46 4.69
N GLN A 54 3.21 11.44 4.63
CA GLN A 54 3.92 12.29 3.67
C GLN A 54 3.50 11.92 2.24
N ASP A 55 3.09 12.92 1.46
CA ASP A 55 2.75 12.72 0.06
C ASP A 55 3.98 12.30 -0.75
N ASN A 56 3.92 11.08 -1.30
CA ASN A 56 4.92 10.51 -2.18
C ASN A 56 4.28 9.38 -3.01
N LYS A 57 5.06 8.75 -3.90
CA LYS A 57 4.56 7.71 -4.80
C LYS A 57 3.95 6.52 -4.05
N GLN A 58 4.62 6.06 -2.99
CA GLN A 58 4.14 4.98 -2.14
C GLN A 58 2.85 5.37 -1.43
N ARG A 59 2.78 6.59 -0.89
CA ARG A 59 1.59 7.09 -0.20
C ARG A 59 0.38 7.19 -1.11
N ARG A 60 0.56 7.74 -2.32
CA ARG A 60 -0.52 7.83 -3.32
C ARG A 60 -1.04 6.46 -3.74
N LEU A 61 -0.15 5.48 -3.90
CA LEU A 61 -0.59 4.10 -4.20
C LEU A 61 -1.29 3.45 -2.99
N LEU A 62 -0.86 3.75 -1.77
CA LEU A 62 -1.54 3.28 -0.57
C LEU A 62 -2.94 3.90 -0.44
N ASP A 63 -3.05 5.22 -0.58
CA ASP A 63 -4.33 5.94 -0.52
C ASP A 63 -5.29 5.45 -1.62
N PHE A 64 -4.79 5.15 -2.82
CA PHE A 64 -5.55 4.50 -3.88
C PHE A 64 -6.20 3.18 -3.44
N ILE A 65 -5.41 2.30 -2.82
CA ILE A 65 -5.88 1.00 -2.34
C ILE A 65 -6.90 1.20 -1.21
N ILE A 66 -6.63 2.10 -0.27
CA ILE A 66 -7.53 2.41 0.84
C ILE A 66 -8.86 2.95 0.33
N ASP A 67 -8.84 3.89 -0.62
CA ASP A 67 -10.06 4.43 -1.24
C ASP A 67 -10.82 3.33 -1.99
N PHE A 68 -10.12 2.41 -2.65
CA PHE A 68 -10.72 1.27 -3.31
C PHE A 68 -11.40 0.32 -2.31
N GLU A 69 -10.71 -0.07 -1.24
CA GLU A 69 -11.23 -0.95 -0.18
C GLU A 69 -12.44 -0.35 0.54
N ASN A 70 -12.46 0.98 0.70
CA ASN A 70 -13.56 1.73 1.31
C ASN A 70 -14.67 2.12 0.31
N ALA A 71 -14.66 1.58 -0.91
CA ALA A 71 -15.63 1.87 -1.97
C ALA A 71 -15.81 3.38 -2.27
N GLN A 72 -14.74 4.17 -2.13
CA GLN A 72 -14.73 5.61 -2.39
C GLN A 72 -14.53 5.90 -3.88
N TRP A 73 -15.47 5.46 -4.73
CA TRP A 73 -15.33 5.47 -6.20
C TRP A 73 -14.97 6.84 -6.77
N SER A 74 -15.59 7.92 -6.27
CA SER A 74 -15.28 9.27 -6.72
C SER A 74 -13.80 9.63 -6.51
N LYS A 75 -13.15 9.13 -5.45
CA LYS A 75 -11.72 9.36 -5.23
C LYS A 75 -10.87 8.47 -6.11
N VAL A 76 -11.22 7.20 -6.24
CA VAL A 76 -10.53 6.21 -7.09
C VAL A 76 -10.47 6.69 -8.55
N GLU A 77 -11.58 7.20 -9.09
CA GLU A 77 -11.67 7.71 -10.46
C GLU A 77 -10.85 8.99 -10.70
N ASN A 78 -10.73 9.84 -9.68
CA ASN A 78 -9.94 11.08 -9.76
C ASN A 78 -8.43 10.84 -9.68
N GLN A 79 -7.99 9.60 -9.42
CA GLN A 79 -6.58 9.27 -9.35
C GLN A 79 -6.06 8.81 -10.72
N ASN A 80 -4.96 9.43 -11.18
CA ASN A 80 -4.23 9.08 -12.41
C ASN A 80 -3.63 7.65 -12.41
N LEU A 81 -3.89 6.85 -11.38
CA LEU A 81 -3.49 5.44 -11.31
C LEU A 81 -4.38 4.55 -12.19
N ILE A 82 -5.70 4.81 -12.25
CA ILE A 82 -6.64 4.05 -13.08
C ILE A 82 -6.36 4.25 -14.59
N SER A 83 -5.91 5.44 -14.98
CA SER A 83 -5.54 5.70 -16.39
C SER A 83 -4.29 4.94 -16.83
N LYS A 84 -3.45 4.52 -15.89
CA LYS A 84 -2.24 3.71 -16.14
C LYS A 84 -2.46 2.21 -15.91
N LEU A 85 -3.45 1.86 -15.09
CA LEU A 85 -3.76 0.51 -14.66
C LEU A 85 -5.26 0.28 -14.79
N SER A 86 -5.68 -0.60 -15.72
CA SER A 86 -7.10 -0.93 -15.86
C SER A 86 -7.65 -1.53 -14.56
N ILE A 87 -8.93 -1.27 -14.28
CA ILE A 87 -9.58 -1.80 -13.07
C ILE A 87 -9.53 -3.33 -13.02
N GLN A 88 -9.63 -4.00 -14.17
CA GLN A 88 -9.52 -5.45 -14.27
C GLN A 88 -8.11 -5.91 -13.86
N ARG A 89 -7.06 -5.22 -14.32
CA ARG A 89 -5.68 -5.58 -13.96
C ARG A 89 -5.40 -5.33 -12.48
N PHE A 90 -5.88 -4.21 -11.94
CA PHE A 90 -5.82 -3.94 -10.51
C PHE A 90 -6.45 -5.07 -9.69
N MET A 91 -7.68 -5.47 -10.04
CA MET A 91 -8.41 -6.53 -9.33
C MET A 91 -7.68 -7.87 -9.35
N LEU A 92 -7.07 -8.23 -10.47
CA LEU A 92 -6.25 -9.46 -10.57
C LEU A 92 -5.08 -9.43 -9.59
N LEU A 93 -4.32 -8.33 -9.56
CA LEU A 93 -3.16 -8.17 -8.68
C LEU A 93 -3.58 -8.07 -7.20
N TYR A 94 -4.72 -7.46 -6.91
CA TYR A 94 -5.29 -7.38 -5.57
C TYR A 94 -5.69 -8.77 -5.03
N VAL A 95 -6.39 -9.57 -5.84
CA VAL A 95 -6.75 -10.96 -5.49
C VAL A 95 -5.50 -11.82 -5.32
N GLU A 96 -4.46 -11.62 -6.14
CA GLU A 96 -3.17 -12.30 -6.00
C GLU A 96 -2.50 -11.99 -4.66
N ALA A 97 -2.47 -10.70 -4.26
CA ALA A 97 -1.95 -10.31 -2.95
C ALA A 97 -2.73 -10.97 -1.80
N LEU A 98 -4.06 -11.04 -1.88
CA LEU A 98 -4.89 -11.71 -0.87
C LEU A 98 -4.65 -13.22 -0.79
N LYS A 99 -4.37 -13.88 -1.92
CA LYS A 99 -4.01 -15.30 -1.93
C LYS A 99 -2.69 -15.56 -1.22
N TRP A 100 -1.71 -14.68 -1.40
CA TRP A 100 -0.44 -14.75 -0.67
C TRP A 100 -0.67 -14.65 0.84
N THR A 101 -1.48 -13.69 1.31
CA THR A 101 -1.79 -13.57 2.74
C THR A 101 -2.38 -14.85 3.32
N ARG A 102 -3.30 -15.52 2.61
CA ARG A 102 -3.89 -16.80 3.03
C ARG A 102 -2.90 -17.96 3.04
N SER A 103 -1.84 -17.91 2.24
CA SER A 103 -0.80 -18.95 2.27
C SER A 103 0.17 -18.83 3.45
N LEU A 104 0.10 -17.74 4.22
CA LEU A 104 0.89 -17.52 5.43
C LEU A 104 0.20 -18.04 6.69
N ASP A 105 -1.07 -18.43 6.60
CA ASP A 105 -1.77 -19.15 7.65
C ASP A 105 -1.16 -20.57 7.74
N TYR A 106 -0.19 -20.72 8.63
CA TYR A 106 0.36 -22.03 9.05
C TYR A 106 -0.60 -22.79 9.94
#